data_AF-A0A7J6FGQ5-F1
#
_entry.id   AF-A0A7J6FGQ5-F1
#
_cell.length_a   1.000
_cell.length_b   1.000
_cell.length_c   1.000
_cell.angle_alpha   90.00
_cell.angle_beta   90.00
_cell.angle_gamma   90.00
#
_symmetry.space_group_name_H-M   'P 1'
#
loop_
_entity.id
_entity.type
_entity.pdbx_description
1 polymer ?
#
loop_
_entity_poly.entity_id
_entity_poly.type
_entity_poly.pdbx_seq_one_letter_code
_entity_poly.pdbx_strand_id
1 'polypeptide(L)'
;MHSGDVAKHIDIPMDPHSHERIGHKHIACIRLGTTTHVISVTSPEIAREFLKKHDMVFASRPLTGVTRLISHDYKTIIFAPWGEQWKKMRRVLVSNVFNRSTVAWLLRKRNEEADNLVRFVYNHSSAKSGGVVNVRSAAQQYIENGEHNLCAD
;
A
#
# COMPACT_ATOMS: atom_id res chain seq x y z
N MET A 1 32.94 11.48 -16.66
CA MET A 1 33.38 10.42 -17.58
C MET A 1 32.95 9.08 -17.01
N HIS A 2 32.08 8.39 -17.75
CA HIS A 2 31.77 6.96 -17.76
C HIS A 2 31.67 6.15 -16.45
N SER A 3 30.43 5.84 -16.08
CA SER A 3 30.00 4.53 -15.58
C SER A 3 28.46 4.51 -15.72
N GLY A 4 27.83 3.99 -16.78
CA GLY A 4 28.18 2.80 -17.55
C GLY A 4 27.45 1.59 -16.94
N ASP A 5 26.19 1.43 -17.32
CA ASP A 5 25.38 0.20 -17.36
C ASP A 5 25.32 -0.74 -16.15
N VAL A 6 24.11 -0.88 -15.56
CA VAL A 6 23.41 -2.19 -15.50
C VAL A 6 21.87 -2.00 -15.41
N ALA A 7 21.26 -1.24 -16.33
CA ALA A 7 19.82 -1.43 -16.56
C ALA A 7 19.67 -2.71 -17.38
N LYS A 8 19.51 -3.86 -16.71
CA LYS A 8 19.12 -5.09 -17.41
C LYS A 8 17.75 -4.84 -18.03
N HIS A 9 17.77 -4.56 -19.32
CA HIS A 9 16.59 -4.46 -20.16
C HIS A 9 15.94 -5.84 -20.13
N ILE A 10 14.85 -5.98 -19.38
CA ILE A 10 13.97 -7.15 -19.52
C ILE A 10 13.10 -6.81 -20.72
N ASP A 11 13.56 -7.22 -21.90
CA ASP A 11 12.78 -7.14 -23.13
C ASP A 11 11.55 -8.04 -23.00
N ILE A 12 10.42 -7.43 -22.65
CA ILE A 12 9.11 -8.03 -22.83
C ILE A 12 8.64 -7.57 -24.21
N PRO A 13 8.54 -8.45 -25.23
CA PRO A 13 8.18 -8.03 -26.58
C PRO A 13 6.79 -7.39 -26.56
N MET A 14 6.72 -6.11 -26.89
CA MET A 14 5.46 -5.38 -27.07
C MET A 14 5.25 -5.15 -28.56
N ASP A 15 4.24 -5.80 -29.13
CA ASP A 15 3.79 -5.60 -30.51
C ASP A 15 3.05 -4.25 -30.65
N PRO A 16 3.50 -3.34 -31.53
CA PRO A 16 2.95 -1.99 -31.68
C PRO A 16 1.60 -1.92 -32.41
N HIS A 17 1.03 -3.04 -32.88
CA HIS A 17 -0.24 -3.05 -33.62
C HIS A 17 -1.24 -4.08 -33.07
N SER A 18 -1.85 -3.84 -31.91
CA SER A 18 -3.09 -4.55 -31.57
C SER A 18 -4.06 -3.68 -30.75
N HIS A 19 -4.98 -3.02 -31.47
CA HIS A 19 -6.30 -2.70 -30.94
C HIS A 19 -7.09 -4.02 -30.81
N GLU A 20 -7.63 -4.25 -29.61
CA GLU A 20 -8.79 -5.11 -29.33
C GLU A 20 -8.63 -6.64 -29.48
N ARG A 21 -8.51 -7.33 -28.33
CA ARG A 21 -9.25 -8.56 -27.94
C ARG A 21 -8.86 -8.97 -26.52
N ILE A 22 -9.82 -8.86 -25.59
CA ILE A 22 -9.72 -9.36 -24.21
C ILE A 22 -9.78 -10.90 -24.28
N GLY A 23 -8.62 -11.53 -24.44
CA GLY A 23 -8.43 -12.97 -24.40
C GLY A 23 -7.06 -13.30 -23.84
N HIS A 24 -7.01 -13.81 -22.61
CA HIS A 24 -5.88 -14.48 -21.97
C HIS A 24 -4.48 -13.83 -22.08
N LYS A 25 -4.37 -12.50 -22.00
CA LYS A 25 -3.07 -11.85 -21.76
C LYS A 25 -2.87 -11.63 -20.27
N HIS A 26 -1.98 -12.43 -19.67
CA HIS A 26 -1.56 -12.28 -18.27
C HIS A 26 -0.72 -11.03 -18.00
N ILE A 27 -0.28 -10.34 -19.06
CA ILE A 27 0.41 -9.05 -19.04
C ILE A 27 -0.28 -8.11 -20.03
N ALA A 28 -0.64 -6.90 -19.61
CA ALA A 28 -1.13 -5.86 -20.51
C ALA A 28 -0.43 -4.52 -20.27
N CYS A 29 -0.15 -3.77 -21.35
CA CYS A 29 0.39 -2.42 -21.31
C CYS A 29 -0.71 -1.40 -21.55
N ILE A 30 -0.85 -0.46 -20.63
CA ILE A 30 -1.80 0.64 -20.70
C ILE A 30 -0.99 1.93 -20.76
N ARG A 31 -1.12 2.70 -21.84
CA ARG A 31 -0.47 4.00 -21.95
C ARG A 31 -1.34 5.07 -21.31
N LEU A 32 -0.84 5.71 -20.26
CA LEU A 32 -1.48 6.82 -19.57
C LEU A 32 -0.82 8.14 -19.99
N GLY A 33 -1.56 8.95 -20.75
CA GLY A 33 -1.01 10.17 -21.35
C GLY A 33 0.01 9.85 -22.44
N THR A 34 1.03 10.70 -22.58
CA THR A 34 2.01 10.61 -23.69
C THR A 34 3.25 9.81 -23.35
N THR A 35 3.63 9.73 -22.07
CA THR A 35 4.94 9.17 -21.65
C THR A 35 4.83 7.98 -20.69
N THR A 36 3.71 7.83 -19.96
CA THR A 36 3.59 6.81 -18.92
C THR A 36 3.03 5.51 -19.48
N HIS A 37 3.74 4.41 -19.25
CA HIS A 37 3.26 3.06 -19.54
C HIS A 37 3.04 2.31 -18.23
N VAL A 38 1.82 1.80 -18.03
CA VAL A 38 1.44 0.96 -16.90
C VAL A 38 1.35 -0.47 -17.37
N ILE A 39 2.18 -1.33 -16.78
CA ILE A 39 2.16 -2.76 -17.06
C ILE A 39 1.33 -3.44 -15.97
N SER A 40 0.18 -3.98 -16.35
CA SER A 40 -0.64 -4.81 -15.46
C SER A 40 -0.25 -6.27 -15.62
N VAL A 41 -0.15 -7.00 -14.51
CA VAL A 41 0.10 -8.43 -14.49
C VAL A 41 -0.95 -9.12 -13.64
N THR A 42 -1.58 -10.15 -14.19
CA THR A 42 -2.68 -10.90 -13.54
C THR A 42 -2.34 -12.36 -13.26
N SER A 43 -1.23 -12.90 -13.80
CA SER A 43 -0.75 -14.24 -13.48
C SER A 43 0.05 -14.25 -12.17
N PRO A 44 -0.29 -15.12 -11.20
CA PRO A 44 0.51 -15.36 -10.00
C PRO A 44 1.94 -15.82 -10.29
N GLU A 45 2.13 -16.63 -11.34
CA GLU A 45 3.43 -17.16 -11.76
C GLU A 45 4.35 -16.02 -12.18
N ILE A 46 3.83 -15.10 -13.01
CA ILE A 46 4.57 -13.92 -13.48
C ILE A 46 4.76 -12.92 -12.32
N ALA A 47 3.75 -12.72 -11.48
CA ALA A 47 3.86 -11.88 -10.28
C ALA A 47 5.02 -12.30 -9.38
N ARG A 48 5.24 -13.61 -9.22
CA ARG A 48 6.35 -14.15 -8.43
C ARG A 48 7.72 -13.82 -9.04
N GLU A 49 7.84 -13.72 -10.37
CA GLU A 49 9.11 -13.37 -11.01
C GLU A 49 9.56 -11.97 -10.59
N PHE A 50 8.68 -10.96 -10.63
CA PHE A 50 9.09 -9.59 -10.31
C PHE A 50 8.89 -9.15 -8.86
N LEU A 51 7.96 -9.76 -8.12
CA LEU A 51 7.76 -9.44 -6.69
C LEU A 51 8.67 -10.24 -5.75
N LYS A 52 9.32 -11.30 -6.23
CA LYS A 52 10.17 -12.16 -5.40
C LYS A 52 11.54 -12.44 -6.00
N LYS A 53 11.63 -12.94 -7.25
CA LYS A 53 12.94 -13.29 -7.83
C LYS A 53 13.74 -12.05 -8.27
N HIS A 54 13.05 -11.04 -8.78
CA HIS A 54 13.62 -9.78 -9.25
C HIS A 54 13.11 -8.57 -8.45
N ASP A 55 12.72 -8.79 -7.20
CA ASP A 55 12.09 -7.78 -6.33
C ASP A 55 12.88 -6.47 -6.23
N MET A 56 14.21 -6.54 -6.18
CA MET A 56 15.09 -5.38 -6.11
C MET A 56 14.98 -4.47 -7.34
N VAL A 57 14.75 -5.04 -8.53
CA VAL A 57 14.60 -4.26 -9.78
C VAL A 57 13.29 -3.46 -9.76
N PHE A 58 12.24 -4.04 -9.16
CA PHE A 58 10.89 -3.48 -9.12
C PHE A 58 10.53 -2.87 -7.74
N ALA A 59 11.52 -2.69 -6.87
CA ALA A 59 11.29 -2.24 -5.49
C ALA A 59 10.84 -0.78 -5.40
N SER A 60 11.33 0.07 -6.32
CA SER A 60 11.01 1.50 -6.35
C SER A 60 9.62 1.78 -6.90
N ARG A 61 8.96 2.83 -6.39
CA ARG A 61 7.67 3.32 -6.92
C ARG A 61 7.91 4.39 -8.01
N PRO A 62 7.00 4.52 -8.99
CA PRO A 62 7.10 5.57 -10.00
C PRO A 62 7.14 6.97 -9.39
N LEU A 63 8.03 7.82 -9.91
CA LEU A 63 8.20 9.20 -9.46
C LEU A 63 7.25 10.11 -10.23
N THR A 64 6.15 10.48 -9.60
CA THR A 64 5.12 11.38 -10.14
C THR A 64 5.00 12.65 -9.32
N GLY A 65 4.41 13.71 -9.89
CA GLY A 65 4.15 14.95 -9.15
C GLY A 65 3.28 14.74 -7.90
N VAL A 66 2.26 13.88 -8.00
CA VAL A 66 1.38 13.52 -6.87
C VAL A 66 2.17 12.82 -5.78
N THR A 67 2.96 11.79 -6.13
CA THR A 67 3.77 11.07 -5.15
C THR A 67 4.79 11.99 -4.49
N ARG A 68 5.39 12.94 -5.23
CA ARG A 68 6.32 13.92 -4.66
C ARG A 68 5.64 14.79 -3.60
N LEU A 69 4.43 15.28 -3.88
CA LEU A 69 3.66 16.13 -2.98
C LEU A 69 3.29 15.40 -1.69
N ILE A 70 2.62 14.25 -1.79
CA ILE A 70 2.11 13.52 -0.61
C ILE A 70 3.22 12.88 0.23
N SER A 71 4.39 12.62 -0.37
CA SER A 71 5.53 12.00 0.32
C SER A 71 6.55 13.00 0.86
N HIS A 72 6.24 14.30 0.84
CA HIS A 72 7.17 15.36 1.23
C HIS A 72 8.52 15.23 0.53
N ASP A 73 8.50 15.17 -0.80
CA ASP A 73 9.69 14.99 -1.63
C ASP A 73 10.37 13.63 -1.41
N TYR A 74 9.57 12.55 -1.41
CA TYR A 74 10.00 11.15 -1.28
C TYR A 74 10.70 10.81 0.05
N LYS A 75 10.35 11.53 1.11
CA LYS A 75 10.88 11.31 2.45
C LYS A 75 10.05 10.31 3.27
N THR A 76 8.84 9.97 2.83
CA THR A 76 8.04 8.90 3.45
C THR A 76 8.48 7.52 3.00
N ILE A 77 8.44 6.53 3.89
CA ILE A 77 8.78 5.13 3.62
C ILE A 77 8.02 4.48 2.45
N ILE A 78 6.77 4.88 2.20
CA ILE A 78 5.91 4.27 1.17
C ILE A 78 6.40 4.61 -0.25
N PHE A 79 6.90 5.83 -0.45
CA PHE A 79 7.24 6.37 -1.77
C PHE A 79 8.73 6.65 -1.96
N ALA A 80 9.55 6.52 -0.92
CA ALA A 80 10.99 6.66 -1.06
C ALA A 80 11.55 5.63 -2.06
N PRO A 81 12.37 6.04 -3.05
CA PRO A 81 13.06 5.12 -3.94
C PRO A 81 13.88 4.10 -3.16
N TRP A 82 14.07 2.92 -3.74
CA TRP A 82 14.95 1.91 -3.16
C TRP A 82 16.37 2.47 -3.00
N GLY A 83 16.92 2.34 -1.79
CA GLY A 83 18.24 2.86 -1.44
C GLY A 83 18.47 2.84 0.06
N GLU A 84 19.61 3.38 0.50
CA GLU A 84 20.01 3.36 1.92
C GLU A 84 19.01 4.09 2.84
N GLN A 85 18.43 5.20 2.37
CA GLN A 85 17.40 5.92 3.12
C GLN A 85 16.17 5.05 3.37
N TRP A 86 15.65 4.39 2.33
CA TRP A 86 14.52 3.46 2.47
C TRP A 86 14.86 2.28 3.39
N LYS A 87 16.05 1.68 3.25
CA LYS A 87 16.50 0.58 4.10
C LYS A 87 16.60 0.99 5.57
N LYS A 88 17.11 2.19 5.84
CA LYS A 88 17.20 2.75 7.20
C LYS A 88 15.82 2.95 7.81
N MET A 89 14.89 3.58 7.09
CA MET A 89 13.52 3.77 7.56
C MET A 89 12.81 2.43 7.80
N ARG A 90 13.00 1.45 6.91
CA ARG A 90 12.43 0.10 7.09
C ARG A 90 12.96 -0.56 8.34
N ARG A 91 14.26 -0.43 8.63
CA ARG A 91 14.86 -0.95 9.85
C ARG A 91 14.21 -0.33 11.09
N VAL A 92 14.05 0.99 11.11
CA VAL A 92 13.40 1.72 12.21
C VAL A 92 11.95 1.27 12.40
N LEU A 93 11.17 1.12 11.32
CA LEU A 93 9.80 0.62 11.43
C LEU A 93 9.74 -0.80 11.98
N VAL A 94 10.58 -1.70 11.46
CA VAL A 94 10.59 -3.10 11.91
C VAL A 94 11.00 -3.20 13.38
N SER A 95 12.00 -2.42 13.81
CA SER A 95 12.48 -2.48 15.19
C SER A 95 11.56 -1.81 16.20
N ASN A 96 10.80 -0.78 15.82
CA ASN A 96 10.02 0.02 16.78
C ASN A 96 8.50 -0.15 16.63
N VAL A 97 8.00 -0.23 15.40
CA VAL A 97 6.55 -0.26 15.12
C VAL A 97 6.06 -1.69 14.96
N PHE A 98 6.80 -2.52 14.22
CA PHE A 98 6.41 -3.91 13.93
C PHE A 98 7.10 -4.94 14.82
N ASN A 99 7.69 -4.52 15.94
CA ASN A 99 8.23 -5.46 16.92
C ASN A 99 7.10 -6.14 17.71
N ARG A 100 7.41 -7.28 18.34
CA ARG A 100 6.40 -8.10 19.04
C ARG A 100 5.68 -7.34 20.15
N SER A 101 6.41 -6.56 20.93
CA SER A 101 5.87 -5.82 22.07
C SER A 101 4.90 -4.73 21.60
N THR A 102 5.29 -3.94 20.60
CA THR A 102 4.43 -2.90 20.01
C THR A 102 3.21 -3.53 19.36
N VAL A 103 3.35 -4.62 18.60
CA VAL A 103 2.20 -5.31 17.99
C VAL A 103 1.22 -5.86 19.03
N ALA A 104 1.72 -6.40 20.15
CA ALA A 104 0.89 -6.88 21.25
C ALA A 104 0.16 -5.72 21.96
N TRP A 105 0.83 -4.59 22.17
CA TRP A 105 0.22 -3.40 22.74
C TRP A 105 -0.85 -2.79 21.82
N LEU A 106 -0.56 -2.70 20.51
CA LEU A 106 -1.53 -2.28 19.49
C LEU A 106 -2.76 -3.19 19.45
N LEU A 107 -2.58 -4.51 19.63
CA LEU A 107 -3.68 -5.45 19.70
C LEU A 107 -4.61 -5.14 20.88
N ARG A 108 -4.06 -4.84 22.06
CA ARG A 108 -4.87 -4.46 23.22
C ARG A 108 -5.70 -3.21 22.95
N LYS A 109 -5.09 -2.15 22.40
CA LYS A 109 -5.78 -0.91 22.05
C LYS A 109 -6.89 -1.13 21.02
N ARG A 110 -6.65 -1.96 20.00
CA ARG A 110 -7.67 -2.34 19.02
C ARG A 110 -8.83 -3.12 19.64
N ASN A 111 -8.57 -4.00 20.61
CA ASN A 111 -9.63 -4.71 21.31
C ASN A 111 -10.49 -3.75 22.14
N GLU A 112 -9.87 -2.79 22.83
CA GLU A 112 -10.59 -1.74 23.57
C GLU A 112 -11.51 -0.93 22.62
N GLU A 113 -11.02 -0.55 21.44
CA GLU A 113 -11.83 0.18 20.47
C GLU A 113 -12.90 -0.68 19.79
N ALA A 114 -12.65 -1.99 19.64
CA ALA A 114 -13.67 -2.92 19.17
C ALA A 114 -14.82 -3.04 20.17
N ASP A 115 -14.52 -3.09 21.48
CA ASP A 115 -15.54 -3.08 22.53
C ASP A 115 -16.35 -1.78 22.52
N ASN A 116 -15.71 -0.63 22.28
CA ASN A 116 -16.38 0.66 22.12
C ASN A 116 -17.34 0.65 20.92
N LEU A 117 -16.90 0.12 19.78
CA LEU A 117 -17.73 -0.04 18.59
C LEU A 117 -18.96 -0.93 18.87
N VAL A 118 -18.78 -2.05 19.56
CA VAL A 118 -19.90 -2.95 19.94
C VAL A 118 -20.90 -2.24 20.84
N ARG A 119 -20.43 -1.49 21.86
CA ARG A 119 -21.31 -0.70 22.72
C ARG A 119 -22.05 0.38 21.93
N PHE A 120 -21.38 1.05 21.00
CA PHE A 120 -22.00 2.06 20.13
C PHE A 120 -23.16 1.46 19.33
N VAL A 121 -22.94 0.30 18.69
CA VAL A 121 -23.98 -0.40 17.91
C VAL A 121 -25.13 -0.85 18.81
N TYR A 122 -24.82 -1.46 19.95
CA TYR A 122 -25.83 -1.94 20.91
C TYR A 122 -26.73 -0.80 21.43
N ASN A 123 -26.14 0.34 21.76
CA ASN A 123 -26.88 1.51 22.24
C ASN A 123 -27.79 2.08 21.13
N HIS A 124 -27.34 2.07 19.88
CA HIS A 124 -28.16 2.50 18.75
C HIS A 124 -29.30 1.52 18.45
N SER A 125 -29.06 0.21 18.54
CA SER A 125 -30.11 -0.79 18.30
C SER A 125 -31.18 -0.79 19.39
N SER A 126 -30.80 -0.47 20.64
CA SER A 126 -31.70 -0.46 21.80
C SER A 126 -32.53 0.83 21.92
N ALA A 127 -32.31 1.81 21.04
CA ALA A 127 -33.10 3.03 20.99
C ALA A 127 -34.55 2.75 20.58
N LYS A 128 -35.51 3.46 21.18
CA LYS A 128 -36.97 3.24 21.06
C LYS A 128 -37.53 3.21 19.62
N SER A 129 -36.77 3.71 18.63
CA SER A 129 -37.15 3.77 17.22
C SER A 129 -36.56 2.66 16.35
N GLY A 130 -35.75 1.75 16.90
CA GLY A 130 -34.98 0.78 16.10
C GLY A 130 -33.93 1.49 15.25
N GLY A 131 -32.79 1.82 15.86
CA GLY A 131 -31.76 2.64 15.21
C GLY A 131 -31.07 1.90 14.05
N VAL A 132 -31.02 2.54 12.88
CA VAL A 132 -30.20 2.09 11.73
C VAL A 132 -28.77 2.59 11.93
N VAL A 133 -27.78 1.69 11.83
CA VAL A 133 -26.36 2.04 11.94
C VAL A 133 -25.73 2.08 10.55
N ASN A 134 -25.08 3.19 10.22
CA ASN A 134 -24.22 3.28 9.04
C ASN A 134 -22.86 2.62 9.35
N VAL A 135 -22.65 1.42 8.79
CA VAL A 135 -21.44 0.63 9.01
C VAL A 135 -20.17 1.33 8.52
N ARG A 136 -20.25 2.16 7.46
CA ARG A 136 -19.08 2.91 6.98
C ARG A 136 -18.59 3.89 8.04
N SER A 137 -19.50 4.68 8.60
CA SER A 137 -19.17 5.66 9.65
C SER A 137 -18.67 4.96 10.91
N ALA A 138 -19.30 3.85 11.30
CA ALA A 138 -18.88 3.07 12.47
C ALA A 138 -17.47 2.47 12.29
N ALA A 139 -17.16 1.95 11.11
CA ALA A 139 -15.81 1.43 10.79
C ALA A 139 -14.75 2.54 10.74
N GLN A 140 -15.09 3.74 10.26
CA GLN A 140 -14.18 4.89 10.25
C GLN A 140 -13.83 5.32 11.68
N GLN A 141 -14.82 5.42 12.57
CA GLN A 141 -14.59 5.78 13.98
C GLN A 141 -13.65 4.80 14.68
N TYR A 142 -13.81 3.49 14.45
CA TYR A 142 -12.90 2.47 14.99
C TYR A 142 -11.45 2.69 14.55
N ILE A 143 -11.24 3.06 13.29
CA ILE A 143 -9.89 3.34 12.75
C ILE A 143 -9.34 4.64 13.36
N GLU A 144 -10.14 5.71 13.37
CA GLU A 144 -9.73 7.04 13.83
C GLU A 144 -9.39 7.06 15.34
N ASN A 145 -10.26 6.50 16.18
CA ASN A 145 -10.04 6.42 17.62
C ASN A 145 -8.88 5.48 17.98
N GLY A 146 -8.70 4.42 17.18
CA GLY A 146 -7.58 3.49 17.29
C GLY A 146 -6.23 4.18 17.11
N GLU A 147 -6.14 5.19 16.25
CA GLU A 147 -4.93 5.99 16.00
C GLU A 147 -4.70 7.05 17.09
N HIS A 148 -5.75 7.71 17.58
CA HIS A 148 -5.63 8.73 18.63
C HIS A 148 -5.12 8.17 19.97
N ASN A 149 -5.53 6.94 20.32
CA ASN A 149 -5.08 6.26 21.54
C ASN A 149 -3.63 5.73 21.46
N LEU A 150 -2.95 5.89 20.32
CA LEU A 150 -1.53 5.55 20.16
C LEU A 150 -0.59 6.64 20.65
N CYS A 151 -1.08 7.88 20.74
CA CYS A 151 -0.28 9.06 21.11
C CYS A 151 -0.59 9.59 22.52
N ALA A 152 -1.49 8.95 23.27
CA ALA A 152 -2.05 9.47 24.51
C ALA A 152 -1.46 8.87 25.81
N ASP A 153 -0.54 7.91 25.72
CA ASP A 153 0.17 7.29 26.86
C ASP A 153 1.69 7.43 26.69
#